data_AF-A0A2P6Q9H8-F1
#
_entry.id   AF-A0A2P6Q9H8-F1
#
_cell.length_a   1.000
_cell.length_b   1.000
_cell.length_c   1.000
_cell.angle_alpha   90.00
_cell.angle_beta   90.00
_cell.angle_gamma   90.00
#
_symmetry.space_group_name_H-M   'P 1'
#
loop_
_entity.id
_entity.type
_entity.pdbx_description
1 polymer ?
#
loop_
_entity_poly.entity_id
_entity_poly.type
_entity_poly.pdbx_seq_one_letter_code
_entity_poly.pdbx_strand_id
1 'polypeptide(L)'
;MEQVDDSQSNSENPEARNSTLNSTSSSGIPMSDVAIFKYCLAGLTEKSLLLKEIATSASNEQLQDFAHQVSLYSGCSHHRHQIIMAKALVEEGTKAWKLISQNSDQVQWESVVFEIEDQFMKIACCRSRSLTQQDFELLKRIAGCKEYLAQENFEKMWCWLYPVAFTLSKYWINTMWSSTTPKWIEGFVTKEEAESSLQASRGFQKPGTFVLRFPTSRSWPHPDAGSLVVTYLGSKCTIHHKLISLDNIVSSEAKNAKPLQDMLLAEPELSQLGRIIRSH
;
A
#
# COMPACT_ATOMS: atom_id res chain seq x y z
N MET A 1 -15.90 68.24 -31.49
CA MET A 1 -14.54 68.54 -31.98
C MET A 1 -13.60 68.16 -30.84
N GLU A 2 -12.69 67.24 -31.15
CA GLU A 2 -11.48 66.79 -30.42
C GLU A 2 -11.56 66.06 -29.06
N GLN A 3 -10.71 65.02 -29.03
CA GLN A 3 -10.36 64.04 -28.00
C GLN A 3 -9.26 64.57 -27.05
N VAL A 4 -8.96 63.72 -26.05
CA VAL A 4 -7.66 63.41 -25.39
C VAL A 4 -7.63 63.85 -23.92
N ASP A 5 -7.10 63.10 -22.95
CA ASP A 5 -7.03 61.66 -22.62
C ASP A 5 -6.46 61.60 -21.18
N ASP A 6 -6.86 60.56 -20.46
CA ASP A 6 -6.28 59.89 -19.28
C ASP A 6 -5.43 60.60 -18.20
N SER A 7 -5.86 60.42 -16.94
CA SER A 7 -5.06 59.93 -15.80
C SER A 7 -5.95 59.82 -14.54
N GLN A 8 -6.58 58.67 -14.29
CA GLN A 8 -7.34 58.45 -13.04
C GLN A 8 -6.71 57.35 -12.18
N SER A 9 -6.40 57.75 -10.95
CA SER A 9 -5.70 57.01 -9.90
C SER A 9 -6.51 55.79 -9.40
N ASN A 10 -5.89 54.61 -9.44
CA ASN A 10 -6.42 53.40 -8.81
C ASN A 10 -6.05 53.38 -7.31
N SER A 11 -7.06 53.52 -6.46
CA SER A 11 -6.99 53.37 -5.01
C SER A 11 -8.26 52.67 -4.55
N GLU A 12 -8.28 51.33 -4.57
CA GLU A 12 -9.30 50.57 -3.86
C GLU A 12 -8.66 49.43 -3.05
N ASN A 13 -9.02 49.46 -1.77
CA ASN A 13 -8.50 48.71 -0.63
C ASN A 13 -9.37 47.44 -0.46
N PRO A 14 -8.82 46.23 -0.30
CA PRO A 14 -9.68 45.07 -0.04
C PRO A 14 -9.94 44.95 1.47
N GLU A 15 -11.13 45.41 1.90
CA GLU A 15 -11.73 44.96 3.16
C GLU A 15 -12.07 43.47 3.08
N ALA A 16 -11.11 42.60 3.40
CA ALA A 16 -11.37 41.20 3.73
C ALA A 16 -11.57 41.09 5.25
N ARG A 17 -12.79 41.39 5.72
CA ARG A 17 -13.19 41.20 7.12
C ARG A 17 -13.31 39.69 7.42
N ASN A 18 -12.27 39.17 8.06
CA ASN A 18 -12.30 38.24 9.19
C ASN A 18 -13.57 37.39 9.38
N SER A 19 -13.61 36.20 8.77
CA SER A 19 -14.37 35.08 9.35
C SER A 19 -13.44 34.29 10.27
N THR A 20 -13.55 34.56 11.56
CA THR A 20 -12.83 33.88 12.65
C THR A 20 -13.19 32.40 12.64
N LEU A 21 -12.35 31.58 12.01
CA LEU A 21 -12.36 30.13 12.22
C LEU A 21 -11.74 29.88 13.59
N ASN A 22 -12.60 29.76 14.60
CA ASN A 22 -12.26 29.15 15.88
C ASN A 22 -11.95 27.66 15.62
N SER A 23 -10.72 27.37 15.21
CA SER A 23 -10.16 26.02 15.36
C SER A 23 -9.43 25.96 16.69
N THR A 24 -9.94 25.09 17.56
CA THR A 24 -9.24 24.61 18.74
C THR A 24 -7.81 24.24 18.37
N SER A 25 -6.87 24.99 18.93
CA SER A 25 -5.42 24.82 18.78
C SER A 25 -4.99 23.45 19.29
N SER A 26 -4.57 22.55 18.40
CA SER A 26 -3.64 21.49 18.78
C SER A 26 -2.26 22.13 18.90
N SER A 27 -1.69 22.03 20.10
CA SER A 27 -0.38 22.59 20.44
C SER A 27 0.75 21.71 19.89
N GLY A 28 0.81 21.58 18.56
CA GLY A 28 1.92 20.96 17.86
C GLY A 28 2.48 21.92 16.82
N ILE A 29 3.80 21.98 16.68
CA ILE A 29 4.42 22.73 15.57
C ILE A 29 3.95 22.06 14.27
N PRO A 30 3.25 22.75 13.37
CA PRO A 30 2.79 22.17 12.12
C PRO A 30 3.97 21.78 11.24
N MET A 31 3.78 20.74 10.42
CA MET A 31 4.82 20.29 9.49
C MET A 31 5.05 21.36 8.42
N SER A 32 6.32 21.61 8.09
CA SER A 32 6.69 22.69 7.17
C SER A 32 6.10 22.47 5.77
N ASP A 33 5.56 23.53 5.17
CA ASP A 33 5.11 23.57 3.76
C ASP A 33 6.19 23.05 2.79
N VAL A 34 7.46 23.27 3.11
CA VAL A 34 8.60 22.77 2.34
C VAL A 34 8.63 21.24 2.32
N ALA A 35 8.31 20.59 3.44
CA ALA A 35 8.27 19.12 3.51
C ALA A 35 7.11 18.56 2.68
N ILE A 36 5.96 19.24 2.69
CA ILE A 36 4.78 18.86 1.89
C ILE A 36 5.12 18.96 0.40
N PHE A 37 5.68 20.10 -0.02
CA PHE A 37 6.07 20.33 -1.42
C PHE A 37 7.14 19.33 -1.89
N LYS A 38 8.17 19.09 -1.06
CA LYS A 38 9.19 18.07 -1.33
C LYS A 38 8.55 16.70 -1.52
N TYR A 39 7.65 16.30 -0.63
CA TYR A 39 6.97 15.01 -0.77
C TYR A 39 6.18 14.93 -2.07
N CYS A 40 5.39 15.94 -2.42
CA CYS A 40 4.55 15.91 -3.62
C CYS A 40 5.37 15.76 -4.92
N LEU A 41 6.54 16.41 -5.01
CA LEU A 41 7.38 16.39 -6.21
C LEU A 41 8.45 15.29 -6.23
N ALA A 42 8.74 14.67 -5.08
CA ALA A 42 9.79 13.68 -4.94
C ALA A 42 9.51 12.36 -5.68
N GLY A 43 10.59 11.72 -6.13
CA GLY A 43 10.60 10.30 -6.51
C GLY A 43 10.41 9.39 -5.30
N LEU A 44 10.28 8.07 -5.55
CA LEU A 44 10.02 7.10 -4.48
C LEU A 44 11.18 7.01 -3.47
N THR A 45 12.42 7.14 -3.94
CA THR A 45 13.62 7.10 -3.09
C THR A 45 13.65 8.30 -2.15
N GLU A 46 13.45 9.51 -2.67
CA GLU A 46 13.45 10.73 -1.89
C GLU A 46 12.26 10.77 -0.92
N LYS A 47 11.08 10.28 -1.34
CA LYS A 47 9.91 10.08 -0.46
C LYS A 47 10.24 9.15 0.70
N SER A 48 10.93 8.05 0.44
CA SER A 48 11.29 7.06 1.47
C SER A 48 12.20 7.67 2.53
N LEU A 49 13.24 8.40 2.10
CA LEU A 49 14.16 9.10 3.00
C LEU A 49 13.44 10.16 3.84
N LEU A 50 12.63 11.01 3.19
CA LEU A 50 11.84 12.04 3.88
C LEU A 50 10.90 11.42 4.92
N LEU A 51 10.19 10.36 4.56
CA LEU A 51 9.27 9.71 5.49
C LEU A 51 9.99 9.00 6.64
N LYS A 52 11.17 8.42 6.42
CA LYS A 52 12.00 7.86 7.50
C LYS A 52 12.43 8.95 8.49
N GLU A 53 12.87 10.10 7.99
CA GLU A 53 13.23 11.26 8.83
C GLU A 53 12.04 11.75 9.66
N ILE A 54 10.88 11.95 9.01
CA ILE A 54 9.65 12.38 9.66
C ILE A 54 9.19 11.35 10.70
N ALA A 55 9.19 10.06 10.35
CA ALA A 55 8.74 8.97 11.22
C ALA A 55 9.48 8.93 12.57
N THR A 56 10.77 9.29 12.58
CA THR A 56 11.59 9.29 13.80
C THR A 56 11.33 10.45 14.75
N SER A 57 10.78 11.57 14.26
CA SER A 57 10.69 12.83 15.02
C SER A 57 9.25 13.32 15.24
N ALA A 58 8.36 13.08 14.28
CA ALA A 58 6.99 13.58 14.32
C ALA A 58 6.08 12.75 15.23
N SER A 59 5.10 13.41 15.85
CA SER A 59 4.00 12.75 16.54
C SER A 59 3.02 12.11 15.56
N ASN A 60 2.15 11.22 16.04
CA ASN A 60 1.10 10.63 15.22
C ASN A 60 0.12 11.69 14.69
N GLU A 61 -0.16 12.74 15.48
CA GLU A 61 -1.02 13.85 15.07
C GLU A 61 -0.38 14.66 13.94
N GLN A 62 0.92 14.98 14.06
CA GLN A 62 1.67 15.67 13.01
C GLN A 62 1.72 14.86 11.71
N LEU A 63 1.87 13.53 11.80
CA LEU A 63 1.81 12.64 10.64
C LEU A 63 0.43 12.62 9.98
N GLN A 64 -0.65 12.65 10.76
CA GLN A 64 -2.02 12.71 10.23
C GLN A 64 -2.28 14.03 9.50
N ASP A 65 -1.88 15.15 10.09
CA ASP A 65 -1.99 16.47 9.47
C ASP A 65 -1.15 16.54 8.17
N PHE A 66 0.10 16.10 8.22
CA PHE A 66 0.97 16.02 7.04
C PHE A 66 0.35 15.16 5.93
N ALA A 67 -0.19 14.00 6.28
CA ALA A 67 -0.86 13.10 5.35
C ALA A 67 -2.11 13.75 4.71
N HIS A 68 -2.87 14.52 5.50
CA HIS A 68 -4.02 15.27 5.02
C HIS A 68 -3.61 16.38 4.04
N GLN A 69 -2.62 17.19 4.38
CA GLN A 69 -2.11 18.25 3.51
C GLN A 69 -1.54 17.69 2.20
N VAL A 70 -0.71 16.64 2.27
CA VAL A 70 -0.19 15.98 1.06
C VAL A 70 -1.33 15.46 0.18
N SER A 71 -2.35 14.83 0.76
CA SER A 71 -3.51 14.35 0.00
C SER A 71 -4.24 15.51 -0.68
N LEU A 72 -4.39 16.66 -0.01
CA LEU A 72 -5.03 17.85 -0.55
C LEU A 72 -4.24 18.41 -1.74
N TYR A 73 -2.93 18.61 -1.58
CA TYR A 73 -2.09 19.24 -2.61
C TYR A 73 -1.72 18.31 -3.78
N SER A 74 -1.62 17.00 -3.53
CA SER A 74 -1.39 16.01 -4.60
C SER A 74 -2.68 15.60 -5.33
N GLY A 75 -3.85 15.86 -4.75
CA GLY A 75 -5.13 15.36 -5.24
C GLY A 75 -5.27 13.83 -5.15
N CYS A 76 -4.44 13.15 -4.36
CA CYS A 76 -4.39 11.69 -4.29
C CYS A 76 -4.42 11.17 -2.84
N SER A 77 -5.54 10.58 -2.45
CA SER A 77 -5.77 10.03 -1.10
C SER A 77 -4.84 8.87 -0.74
N HIS A 78 -4.36 8.11 -1.73
CA HIS A 78 -3.51 6.95 -1.49
C HIS A 78 -2.21 7.30 -0.75
N HIS A 79 -1.69 8.52 -0.93
CA HIS A 79 -0.52 9.00 -0.17
C HIS A 79 -0.78 9.03 1.34
N ARG A 80 -2.02 9.31 1.75
CA ARG A 80 -2.39 9.43 3.16
C ARG A 80 -2.06 8.15 3.92
N HIS A 81 -2.43 6.99 3.37
CA HIS A 81 -2.17 5.70 3.98
C HIS A 81 -0.67 5.40 4.11
N GLN A 82 0.10 5.68 3.05
CA GLN A 82 1.55 5.43 3.04
C GLN A 82 2.31 6.30 4.04
N ILE A 83 1.85 7.54 4.24
CA ILE A 83 2.42 8.47 5.22
C ILE A 83 2.08 8.04 6.64
N ILE A 84 0.81 7.75 6.92
CA ILE A 84 0.35 7.35 8.26
C ILE A 84 1.05 6.07 8.74
N MET A 85 1.27 5.10 7.85
CA MET A 85 1.95 3.86 8.21
C MET A 85 3.46 4.01 8.40
N ALA A 86 4.07 5.10 7.93
CA ALA A 86 5.53 5.27 7.89
C ALA A 86 6.18 5.04 9.27
N LYS A 87 5.59 5.61 10.32
CA LYS A 87 6.12 5.49 11.68
C LYS A 87 6.15 4.06 12.18
N ALA A 88 5.00 3.38 12.11
CA ALA A 88 4.89 2.00 12.55
C ALA A 88 5.77 1.07 11.69
N LEU A 89 5.81 1.27 10.36
CA LEU A 89 6.69 0.53 9.44
C LEU A 89 8.17 0.63 9.85
N VAL A 90 8.66 1.84 10.12
CA VAL A 90 10.07 2.09 10.50
C VAL A 90 10.39 1.52 11.87
N GLU A 91 9.53 1.77 12.87
CA GLU A 91 9.74 1.30 14.24
C GLU A 91 9.70 -0.22 14.34
N GLU A 92 8.68 -0.86 13.75
CA GLU A 92 8.55 -2.31 13.75
C GLU A 92 9.63 -2.98 12.91
N GLY A 93 9.99 -2.40 11.76
CA GLY A 93 11.08 -2.90 10.93
C GLY A 93 12.44 -2.88 11.64
N THR A 94 12.73 -1.79 12.36
CA THR A 94 13.97 -1.68 13.14
C THR A 94 13.99 -2.68 14.30
N LYS A 95 12.86 -2.88 14.99
CA LYS A 95 12.73 -3.88 16.06
C LYS A 95 12.90 -5.31 15.51
N ALA A 96 12.23 -5.63 14.42
CA ALA A 96 12.32 -6.93 13.75
C ALA A 96 13.75 -7.21 13.28
N TRP A 97 14.39 -6.25 12.61
CA TRP A 97 15.78 -6.41 12.17
C TRP A 97 16.73 -6.62 13.35
N LYS A 98 16.59 -5.86 14.44
CA LYS A 98 17.44 -6.04 15.63
C LYS A 98 17.27 -7.44 16.25
N LEU A 99 16.05 -7.96 16.27
CA LEU A 99 15.75 -9.30 16.79
C LEU A 99 16.33 -10.40 15.90
N ILE A 100 16.18 -10.25 14.58
CA ILE A 100 16.68 -11.17 13.56
C ILE A 100 18.21 -11.19 13.53
N SER A 101 18.83 -10.00 13.46
CA SER A 101 20.26 -9.85 13.26
C SER A 101 21.08 -10.22 14.49
N GLN A 102 20.54 -10.03 15.69
CA GLN A 102 21.29 -10.13 16.95
C GLN A 102 22.60 -9.31 16.92
N ASN A 103 22.59 -8.16 16.22
CA ASN A 103 23.73 -7.28 15.93
C ASN A 103 24.78 -7.86 14.96
N SER A 104 24.44 -8.89 14.19
CA SER A 104 25.22 -9.35 13.05
C SER A 104 24.92 -8.50 11.80
N ASP A 105 25.94 -8.25 10.98
CA ASP A 105 25.77 -7.54 9.70
C ASP A 105 24.98 -8.37 8.68
N GLN A 106 25.06 -9.70 8.79
CA GLN A 106 24.38 -10.66 7.92
C GLN A 106 23.91 -11.89 8.69
N VAL A 107 22.80 -12.47 8.26
CA VAL A 107 22.20 -13.67 8.84
C VAL A 107 21.74 -14.64 7.76
N GLN A 108 21.76 -15.94 8.03
CA GLN A 108 21.30 -16.93 7.07
C GLN A 108 19.78 -16.85 6.88
N TRP A 109 19.31 -16.87 5.64
CA TRP A 109 17.89 -16.76 5.29
C TRP A 109 17.05 -17.79 6.06
N GLU A 110 17.53 -19.03 6.10
CA GLU A 110 16.84 -20.16 6.71
C GLU A 110 16.63 -19.97 8.21
N SER A 111 17.52 -19.22 8.89
CA SER A 111 17.38 -18.89 10.31
C SER A 111 16.39 -17.76 10.61
N VAL A 112 15.98 -16.98 9.61
CA VAL A 112 15.11 -15.80 9.82
C VAL A 112 13.66 -16.01 9.41
N VAL A 113 13.38 -17.07 8.64
CA VAL A 113 12.04 -17.39 8.12
C VAL A 113 10.98 -17.36 9.23
N PHE A 114 11.26 -18.00 10.37
CA PHE A 114 10.34 -18.06 11.50
C PHE A 114 9.99 -16.68 12.05
N GLU A 115 11.00 -15.83 12.25
CA GLU A 115 10.78 -14.49 12.80
C GLU A 115 10.05 -13.58 11.79
N ILE A 116 10.34 -13.70 10.50
CA ILE A 116 9.59 -13.00 9.45
C ILE A 116 8.11 -13.41 9.47
N GLU A 117 7.83 -14.70 9.64
CA GLU A 117 6.46 -15.21 9.75
C GLU A 117 5.74 -14.65 10.97
N ASP A 118 6.38 -14.71 12.13
CA ASP A 118 5.80 -14.27 13.39
C ASP A 118 5.46 -12.77 13.35
N GLN A 119 6.35 -11.94 12.82
CA GLN A 119 6.08 -10.51 12.60
C GLN A 119 4.92 -10.30 11.60
N PHE A 120 4.91 -11.03 10.48
CA PHE A 120 3.82 -10.95 9.51
C PHE A 120 2.47 -11.29 10.15
N MET A 121 2.39 -12.38 10.91
CA MET A 121 1.16 -12.84 11.55
C MET A 121 0.67 -11.86 12.62
N LYS A 122 1.59 -11.27 13.39
CA LYS A 122 1.31 -10.20 14.37
C LYS A 122 0.67 -8.99 13.70
N ILE A 123 1.29 -8.47 12.64
CA ILE A 123 0.81 -7.27 11.94
C ILE A 123 -0.51 -7.56 11.22
N ALA A 124 -0.59 -8.68 10.49
CA ALA A 124 -1.77 -9.08 9.75
C ALA A 124 -2.96 -9.46 10.63
N CYS A 125 -2.76 -9.62 11.95
CA CYS A 125 -3.78 -10.13 12.88
C CYS A 125 -4.41 -11.45 12.39
N CYS A 126 -3.65 -12.25 11.62
CA CYS A 126 -4.08 -13.52 11.06
C CYS A 126 -3.65 -14.65 11.98
N ARG A 127 -4.55 -15.60 12.25
CA ARG A 127 -4.24 -16.79 13.09
C ARG A 127 -4.48 -18.12 12.38
N SER A 128 -5.13 -18.08 11.21
CA SER A 128 -5.61 -19.28 10.52
C SER A 128 -4.84 -19.61 9.25
N ARG A 129 -4.05 -18.67 8.71
CA ARG A 129 -3.29 -18.86 7.48
C ARG A 129 -1.86 -18.32 7.62
N SER A 130 -0.94 -19.27 7.74
CA SER A 130 0.52 -19.08 7.69
C SER A 130 1.05 -18.82 6.29
N LEU A 131 2.30 -18.35 6.22
CA LEU A 131 3.04 -18.23 4.97
C LEU A 131 3.55 -19.61 4.53
N THR A 132 3.52 -19.88 3.23
CA THR A 132 4.04 -21.12 2.65
C THR A 132 5.50 -20.97 2.23
N GLN A 133 6.20 -22.08 1.99
CA GLN A 133 7.57 -22.04 1.46
C GLN A 133 7.70 -21.17 0.20
N GLN A 134 6.71 -21.24 -0.70
CA GLN A 134 6.72 -20.46 -1.93
C GLN A 134 6.58 -18.95 -1.67
N ASP A 135 5.88 -18.57 -0.60
CA ASP A 135 5.75 -17.17 -0.19
C ASP A 135 7.11 -16.67 0.34
N PHE A 136 7.85 -17.50 1.08
CA PHE A 136 9.23 -17.18 1.49
C PHE A 136 10.19 -17.12 0.31
N GLU A 137 10.10 -18.00 -0.68
CA GLU A 137 10.91 -17.89 -1.90
C GLU A 137 10.62 -16.60 -2.67
N LEU A 138 9.37 -16.12 -2.67
CA LEU A 138 9.06 -14.82 -3.23
C LEU A 138 9.68 -13.69 -2.39
N LEU A 139 9.56 -13.75 -1.07
CA LEU A 139 10.15 -12.74 -0.18
C LEU A 139 11.67 -12.66 -0.31
N LYS A 140 12.35 -13.81 -0.42
CA LYS A 140 13.79 -13.93 -0.70
C LYS A 140 14.16 -13.24 -2.02
N ARG A 141 13.37 -13.45 -3.07
CA ARG A 141 13.51 -12.76 -4.37
C ARG A 141 13.32 -11.24 -4.25
N ILE A 142 12.32 -10.78 -3.50
CA ILE A 142 12.06 -9.35 -3.28
C ILE A 142 13.21 -8.69 -2.50
N ALA A 143 13.68 -9.35 -1.44
CA ALA A 143 14.85 -8.95 -0.67
C ALA A 143 16.11 -8.81 -1.55
N GLY A 144 16.18 -9.62 -2.61
CA GLY A 144 17.33 -9.68 -3.51
C GLY A 144 18.52 -10.40 -2.87
N CYS A 145 18.27 -11.23 -1.87
CA CYS A 145 19.30 -12.00 -1.18
C CYS A 145 19.35 -13.45 -1.70
N LYS A 146 20.51 -14.10 -1.51
CA LYS A 146 20.67 -15.54 -1.69
C LYS A 146 20.61 -16.19 -0.30
N GLU A 147 21.68 -16.81 0.15
CA GLU A 147 21.73 -17.51 1.44
C GLU A 147 21.81 -16.57 2.65
N TYR A 148 22.35 -15.36 2.46
CA TYR A 148 22.55 -14.40 3.54
C TYR A 148 21.74 -13.13 3.31
N LEU A 149 21.08 -12.67 4.38
CA LEU A 149 20.28 -11.46 4.43
C LEU A 149 21.04 -10.37 5.19
N ALA A 150 21.33 -9.26 4.52
CA ALA A 150 21.83 -8.04 5.15
C ALA A 150 20.68 -7.07 5.48
N GLN A 151 20.96 -6.02 6.25
CA GLN A 151 19.95 -5.03 6.64
C GLN A 151 19.26 -4.38 5.43
N GLU A 152 20.01 -4.01 4.39
CA GLU A 152 19.46 -3.41 3.18
C GLU A 152 18.50 -4.35 2.43
N ASN A 153 18.80 -5.66 2.41
CA ASN A 153 17.92 -6.67 1.81
C ASN A 153 16.65 -6.84 2.64
N PHE A 154 16.79 -6.87 3.97
CA PHE A 154 15.65 -6.91 4.89
C PHE A 154 14.76 -5.68 4.69
N GLU A 155 15.32 -4.47 4.66
CA GLU A 155 14.55 -3.25 4.47
C GLU A 155 13.79 -3.25 3.14
N LYS A 156 14.42 -3.73 2.07
CA LYS A 156 13.77 -3.86 0.75
C LYS A 156 12.57 -4.81 0.79
N MET A 157 12.72 -5.96 1.44
CA MET A 157 11.63 -6.91 1.65
C MET A 157 10.54 -6.35 2.57
N TRP A 158 10.94 -5.72 3.68
CA TRP A 158 10.05 -5.16 4.68
C TRP A 158 9.16 -4.05 4.11
N CYS A 159 9.73 -3.17 3.27
CA CYS A 159 8.98 -2.14 2.57
C CYS A 159 7.88 -2.72 1.65
N TRP A 160 7.98 -3.99 1.25
CA TRP A 160 6.91 -4.69 0.53
C TRP A 160 5.98 -5.46 1.47
N LEU A 161 6.53 -6.21 2.43
CA LEU A 161 5.79 -7.10 3.32
C LEU A 161 4.91 -6.33 4.31
N TYR A 162 5.41 -5.24 4.88
CA TYR A 162 4.69 -4.50 5.91
C TYR A 162 3.37 -3.89 5.40
N PRO A 163 3.32 -3.17 4.27
CA PRO A 163 2.06 -2.68 3.71
C PRO A 163 1.07 -3.79 3.38
N VAL A 164 1.56 -4.96 2.93
CA VAL A 164 0.72 -6.15 2.67
C VAL A 164 0.11 -6.66 3.97
N ALA A 165 0.92 -6.87 5.01
CA ALA A 165 0.46 -7.31 6.32
C ALA A 165 -0.52 -6.30 6.94
N PHE A 166 -0.21 -5.01 6.86
CA PHE A 166 -1.08 -3.94 7.35
C PHE A 166 -2.43 -3.92 6.62
N THR A 167 -2.46 -4.18 5.32
CA THR A 167 -3.71 -4.31 4.56
C THR A 167 -4.51 -5.55 5.01
N LEU A 168 -3.83 -6.66 5.26
CA LEU A 168 -4.45 -7.88 5.79
C LEU A 168 -4.96 -7.72 7.24
N SER A 169 -4.47 -6.74 8.01
CA SER A 169 -4.99 -6.44 9.36
C SER A 169 -6.44 -5.95 9.35
N LYS A 170 -6.93 -5.45 8.20
CA LYS A 170 -8.31 -4.95 8.07
C LYS A 170 -9.27 -6.11 8.04
N TYR A 171 -10.25 -6.10 8.95
CA TYR A 171 -11.19 -7.21 9.18
C TYR A 171 -11.79 -7.80 7.90
N TRP A 172 -12.28 -6.96 6.98
CA TRP A 172 -12.92 -7.42 5.75
C TRP A 172 -11.93 -8.09 4.77
N ILE A 173 -10.68 -7.61 4.69
CA ILE A 173 -9.63 -8.25 3.89
C ILE A 173 -9.14 -9.52 4.57
N ASN A 174 -8.94 -9.49 5.89
CA ASN A 174 -8.51 -10.64 6.67
C ASN A 174 -9.48 -11.82 6.50
N THR A 175 -10.79 -11.54 6.50
CA THR A 175 -11.84 -12.54 6.27
C THR A 175 -11.67 -13.24 4.92
N MET A 176 -11.34 -12.50 3.86
CA MET A 176 -11.05 -13.06 2.53
C MET A 176 -9.73 -13.85 2.50
N TRP A 177 -8.70 -13.33 3.16
CA TRP A 177 -7.39 -13.97 3.25
C TRP A 177 -7.43 -15.32 3.96
N SER A 178 -8.18 -15.36 5.07
CA SER A 178 -8.35 -16.50 5.96
C SER A 178 -9.31 -17.56 5.42
N SER A 179 -10.14 -17.22 4.43
CA SER A 179 -11.05 -18.17 3.80
C SER A 179 -10.27 -19.20 2.98
N THR A 180 -10.50 -20.48 3.24
CA THR A 180 -9.91 -21.61 2.49
C THR A 180 -10.87 -22.14 1.42
N THR A 181 -12.18 -21.98 1.62
CA THR A 181 -13.22 -22.48 0.72
C THR A 181 -14.35 -21.45 0.55
N PRO A 182 -14.38 -20.67 -0.55
CA PRO A 182 -13.36 -20.59 -1.57
C PRO A 182 -12.17 -19.72 -1.12
N LYS A 183 -10.94 -20.13 -1.44
CA LYS A 183 -9.75 -19.28 -1.24
C LYS A 183 -9.81 -18.07 -2.19
N TRP A 184 -10.07 -16.89 -1.62
CA TRP A 184 -10.28 -15.64 -2.36
C TRP A 184 -8.96 -14.98 -2.77
N ILE A 185 -8.09 -14.75 -1.79
CA ILE A 185 -6.80 -14.09 -1.99
C ILE A 185 -5.74 -15.16 -2.13
N GLU A 186 -5.15 -15.31 -3.32
CA GLU A 186 -4.03 -16.24 -3.51
C GLU A 186 -2.78 -15.68 -2.81
N GLY A 187 -2.58 -14.36 -2.85
CA GLY A 187 -1.62 -13.66 -2.00
C GLY A 187 -0.33 -13.30 -2.69
N PHE A 188 0.75 -13.92 -2.22
CA PHE A 188 2.14 -13.68 -2.59
C PHE A 188 2.45 -14.27 -3.98
N VAL A 189 1.78 -13.79 -5.02
CA VAL A 189 1.83 -14.36 -6.38
C VAL A 189 2.42 -13.35 -7.35
N THR A 190 3.39 -13.75 -8.17
CA THR A 190 3.95 -12.85 -9.18
C THR A 190 2.95 -12.60 -10.32
N LYS A 191 3.23 -11.57 -11.13
CA LYS A 191 2.41 -11.29 -12.31
C LYS A 191 2.43 -12.49 -13.26
N GLU A 192 3.61 -13.05 -13.48
CA GLU A 192 3.90 -14.13 -14.42
C GLU A 192 3.24 -15.44 -13.96
N GLU A 193 3.29 -15.75 -12.65
CA GLU A 193 2.60 -16.90 -12.07
C GLU A 193 1.08 -16.79 -12.28
N ALA A 194 0.51 -15.60 -12.05
CA ALA A 194 -0.91 -15.36 -12.26
C ALA A 194 -1.30 -15.46 -13.75
N GLU A 195 -0.54 -14.85 -14.65
CA GLU A 195 -0.76 -14.94 -16.09
C GLU A 195 -0.70 -16.38 -16.58
N SER A 196 0.36 -17.11 -16.20
CA SER A 196 0.56 -18.51 -16.59
C SER A 196 -0.60 -19.39 -16.10
N SER A 197 -1.11 -19.16 -14.89
CA SER A 197 -2.25 -19.92 -14.35
C SER A 197 -3.55 -19.72 -15.14
N LEU A 198 -3.76 -18.53 -15.69
CA LEU A 198 -4.93 -18.22 -16.52
C LEU A 198 -4.76 -18.71 -17.96
N GLN A 199 -3.51 -18.97 -18.38
CA GLN A 199 -3.14 -19.49 -19.70
C GLN A 199 -3.02 -21.03 -19.74
N ALA A 200 -2.99 -21.73 -18.60
CA ALA A 200 -2.38 -23.06 -18.50
C ALA A 200 -3.02 -24.22 -19.32
N SER A 201 -2.19 -24.75 -20.22
CA SER A 201 -1.92 -26.15 -20.61
C SER A 201 -2.94 -26.99 -21.39
N ARG A 202 -4.26 -26.72 -21.34
CA ARG A 202 -5.27 -27.44 -22.18
C ARG A 202 -6.22 -26.50 -22.94
N GLY A 203 -5.87 -25.22 -23.00
CA GLY A 203 -6.70 -24.13 -23.47
C GLY A 203 -6.76 -23.01 -22.43
N PHE A 204 -7.27 -21.85 -22.82
CA PHE A 204 -7.52 -20.77 -21.89
C PHE A 204 -8.52 -21.21 -20.81
N GLN A 205 -8.34 -20.74 -19.57
CA GLN A 205 -9.41 -20.77 -18.58
C GLN A 205 -10.67 -20.11 -19.16
N LYS A 206 -11.84 -20.32 -18.56
CA LYS A 206 -13.05 -19.64 -19.06
C LYS A 206 -12.89 -18.12 -18.88
N PRO A 207 -13.28 -17.29 -19.86
CA PRO A 207 -13.37 -15.85 -19.64
C PRO A 207 -14.14 -15.52 -18.36
N GLY A 208 -13.65 -14.53 -17.64
CA GLY A 208 -14.10 -14.17 -16.30
C GLY A 208 -13.44 -14.93 -15.16
N THR A 209 -12.49 -15.84 -15.45
CA THR A 209 -11.64 -16.43 -14.41
C THR A 209 -10.64 -15.39 -13.89
N PHE A 210 -10.55 -15.22 -12.58
CA PHE A 210 -9.69 -14.21 -11.95
C PHE A 210 -8.95 -14.69 -10.70
N VAL A 211 -7.83 -14.03 -10.41
CA VAL A 211 -7.00 -14.25 -9.22
C VAL A 211 -6.74 -12.93 -8.52
N LEU A 212 -6.88 -12.92 -7.19
CA LEU A 212 -6.47 -11.82 -6.33
C LEU A 212 -5.07 -12.03 -5.79
N ARG A 213 -4.20 -11.04 -5.96
CA ARG A 213 -2.80 -11.07 -5.51
C ARG A 213 -2.32 -9.70 -5.06
N PHE A 214 -1.22 -9.69 -4.30
CA PHE A 214 -0.47 -8.47 -4.01
C PHE A 214 0.60 -8.25 -5.11
N PRO A 215 0.69 -7.06 -5.72
CA PRO A 215 1.67 -6.78 -6.75
C PRO A 215 3.08 -6.64 -6.16
N THR A 216 4.03 -7.41 -6.69
CA THR A 216 5.44 -7.41 -6.25
C THR A 216 6.21 -6.14 -6.66
N SER A 217 5.68 -5.37 -7.60
CA SER A 217 6.29 -4.14 -8.13
C SER A 217 5.89 -2.87 -7.36
N ARG A 218 5.26 -3.01 -6.19
CA ARG A 218 4.71 -1.91 -5.38
C ARG A 218 5.16 -2.06 -3.94
N SER A 219 6.28 -1.41 -3.61
CA SER A 219 6.82 -1.33 -2.26
C SER A 219 6.64 0.08 -1.71
N TRP A 220 6.53 0.20 -0.38
CA TRP A 220 6.50 1.49 0.29
C TRP A 220 7.71 2.34 -0.12
N PRO A 221 7.53 3.64 -0.39
CA PRO A 221 6.35 4.48 -0.15
C PRO A 221 5.43 4.64 -1.38
N HIS A 222 5.42 3.68 -2.32
CA HIS A 222 4.52 3.74 -3.47
C HIS A 222 3.06 3.86 -3.01
N PRO A 223 2.21 4.72 -3.60
CA PRO A 223 0.81 4.89 -3.23
C PRO A 223 0.02 3.57 -3.13
N ASP A 224 0.21 2.70 -4.13
CA ASP A 224 -0.41 1.37 -4.20
C ASP A 224 0.28 0.26 -3.37
N ALA A 225 1.29 0.56 -2.54
CA ALA A 225 1.94 -0.48 -1.74
C ALA A 225 0.93 -1.14 -0.78
N GLY A 226 0.92 -2.48 -0.76
CA GLY A 226 -0.08 -3.26 -0.02
C GLY A 226 -1.45 -3.39 -0.68
N SER A 227 -1.68 -2.76 -1.84
CA SER A 227 -2.95 -2.86 -2.55
C SER A 227 -3.15 -4.23 -3.21
N LEU A 228 -4.40 -4.59 -3.49
CA LEU A 228 -4.74 -5.83 -4.21
C LEU A 228 -4.87 -5.57 -5.72
N VAL A 229 -4.45 -6.54 -6.52
CA VAL A 229 -4.67 -6.56 -7.97
C VAL A 229 -5.50 -7.78 -8.33
N VAL A 230 -6.55 -7.56 -9.13
CA VAL A 230 -7.26 -8.61 -9.85
C VAL A 230 -6.51 -8.86 -11.15
N THR A 231 -5.94 -10.04 -11.32
CA THR A 231 -5.52 -10.54 -12.65
C THR A 231 -6.62 -11.43 -13.19
N TYR A 232 -7.15 -11.16 -14.38
CA TYR A 232 -8.28 -11.91 -14.93
C TYR A 232 -8.19 -12.09 -16.44
N LEU A 233 -8.89 -13.11 -16.93
CA LEU A 233 -9.03 -13.39 -18.36
C LEU A 233 -10.29 -12.75 -18.91
N GLY A 234 -10.14 -11.76 -19.79
CA GLY A 234 -11.26 -11.06 -20.43
C GLY A 234 -11.97 -11.90 -21.51
N SER A 235 -13.10 -11.39 -22.00
CA SER A 235 -13.93 -12.02 -23.03
C SER A 235 -13.20 -12.28 -24.36
N LYS A 236 -12.17 -11.47 -24.66
CA LYS A 236 -11.30 -11.62 -25.84
C LYS A 236 -10.10 -12.55 -25.60
N CYS A 237 -10.12 -13.33 -24.52
CA CYS A 237 -9.00 -14.16 -24.07
C CYS A 237 -7.70 -13.37 -23.81
N THR A 238 -7.82 -12.07 -23.53
CA THR A 238 -6.72 -11.20 -23.13
C THR A 238 -6.63 -11.13 -21.62
N ILE A 239 -5.41 -11.08 -21.08
CA ILE A 239 -5.21 -10.96 -19.64
C ILE A 239 -5.18 -9.48 -19.26
N HIS A 240 -5.90 -9.17 -18.20
CA HIS A 240 -5.99 -7.82 -17.65
C HIS A 240 -5.53 -7.83 -16.19
N HIS A 241 -5.01 -6.69 -15.75
CA HIS A 241 -4.65 -6.43 -14.37
C HIS A 241 -5.33 -5.14 -13.91
N LYS A 242 -6.21 -5.24 -12.92
CA LYS A 242 -6.94 -4.11 -12.37
C LYS A 242 -6.58 -3.96 -10.89
N LEU A 243 -6.08 -2.79 -10.52
CA LEU A 243 -5.85 -2.43 -9.12
C LEU A 243 -7.22 -2.26 -8.44
N ILE A 244 -7.36 -2.82 -7.23
CA ILE A 244 -8.54 -2.63 -6.40
C ILE A 244 -8.31 -1.40 -5.53
N SER A 245 -9.18 -0.39 -5.65
CA SER A 245 -9.21 0.73 -4.72
C SER A 245 -9.83 0.26 -3.39
N LEU A 246 -9.01 0.24 -2.34
CA LEU A 246 -9.46 -0.11 -0.98
C LEU A 246 -9.99 1.12 -0.21
N ASP A 247 -9.62 2.33 -0.63
CA ASP A 247 -10.02 3.60 0.01
C ASP A 247 -11.54 3.82 -0.02
N ASN A 248 -12.20 3.43 -1.12
CA ASN A 248 -13.66 3.55 -1.27
C ASN A 248 -14.43 2.62 -0.33
N ILE A 249 -13.79 1.56 0.17
CA ILE A 249 -14.39 0.58 1.09
C ILE A 249 -14.28 1.07 2.55
N VAL A 250 -13.21 1.82 2.86
CA VAL A 250 -12.97 2.40 4.19
C VAL A 250 -13.87 3.62 4.45
N SER A 251 -14.18 4.43 3.43
CA SER A 251 -15.10 5.57 3.58
C SER A 251 -16.55 5.13 3.85
N SER A 252 -16.88 3.86 3.66
CA SER A 252 -18.20 3.29 3.95
C SER A 252 -18.19 2.52 5.27
N GLU A 253 -18.01 3.24 6.39
CA GLU A 253 -18.60 2.84 7.68
C GLU A 253 -20.15 2.89 7.63
N ALA A 254 -20.72 3.24 6.47
CA ALA A 254 -22.13 3.05 6.16
C ALA A 254 -22.48 1.56 6.33
N LYS A 255 -23.47 1.30 7.19
CA LYS A 255 -24.06 -0.01 7.55
C LYS A 255 -24.53 -0.89 6.37
N ASN A 256 -24.28 -0.47 5.11
CA ASN A 256 -24.72 -1.08 3.86
C ASN A 256 -23.57 -1.31 2.86
N ALA A 257 -22.29 -1.19 3.25
CA ALA A 257 -21.17 -1.50 2.37
C ALA A 257 -21.20 -2.99 1.96
N LYS A 258 -21.29 -3.27 0.66
CA LYS A 258 -21.26 -4.65 0.16
C LYS A 258 -19.87 -5.25 0.42
N PRO A 259 -19.77 -6.51 0.87
CA PRO A 259 -18.51 -7.23 0.96
C PRO A 259 -17.71 -7.13 -0.34
N LEU A 260 -16.38 -7.03 -0.26
CA LEU A 260 -15.52 -6.95 -1.45
C LEU A 260 -15.72 -8.15 -2.39
N GLN A 261 -16.04 -9.32 -1.84
CA GLN A 261 -16.44 -10.52 -2.60
C GLN A 261 -17.61 -10.23 -3.55
N ASP A 262 -18.66 -9.59 -3.03
CA ASP A 262 -19.87 -9.29 -3.78
C ASP A 262 -19.61 -8.20 -4.82
N MET A 263 -18.77 -7.21 -4.49
CA MET A 263 -18.35 -6.19 -5.45
C MET A 263 -17.56 -6.80 -6.60
N LEU A 264 -16.64 -7.73 -6.33
CA LEU A 264 -15.88 -8.43 -7.36
C LEU A 264 -16.79 -9.25 -8.27
N LEU A 265 -17.73 -10.00 -7.70
CA LEU A 265 -18.67 -10.84 -8.49
C LEU A 265 -19.76 -10.03 -9.21
N ALA A 266 -19.94 -8.75 -8.86
CA ALA A 266 -20.83 -7.85 -9.59
C ALA A 266 -20.18 -7.27 -10.85
N GLU A 267 -18.84 -7.32 -10.96
CA GLU A 267 -18.14 -6.88 -12.17
C GLU A 267 -18.41 -7.88 -13.31
N PRO A 268 -18.91 -7.43 -14.48
CA PRO A 268 -19.33 -8.32 -15.56
C PRO A 268 -18.18 -9.15 -16.15
N GLU A 269 -16.94 -8.67 -15.97
CA GLU A 269 -15.74 -9.36 -16.44
C GLU A 269 -15.17 -10.36 -15.43
N LEU A 270 -15.75 -10.51 -14.24
CA LEU A 270 -15.29 -11.40 -13.17
C LEU A 270 -16.41 -12.37 -12.79
N SER A 271 -16.24 -13.65 -13.13
CA SER A 271 -17.28 -14.67 -12.95
C SER A 271 -16.88 -15.77 -11.97
N GLN A 272 -15.61 -16.16 -11.92
CA GLN A 272 -15.15 -17.27 -11.09
C GLN A 272 -13.70 -17.11 -10.63
N LEU A 273 -13.41 -17.64 -9.45
CA LEU A 273 -12.06 -17.67 -8.89
C LEU A 273 -11.19 -18.70 -9.62
N GLY A 274 -10.03 -18.25 -10.08
CA GLY A 274 -8.94 -19.08 -10.57
C GLY A 274 -8.10 -19.65 -9.42
N ARG A 275 -7.20 -20.57 -9.77
CA ARG A 275 -6.24 -21.18 -8.85
C ARG A 275 -4.83 -21.03 -9.41
N ILE A 276 -3.89 -20.70 -8.54
CA ILE A 276 -2.48 -20.72 -8.91
C ILE A 276 -1.96 -22.15 -8.85
N ILE A 277 -1.42 -22.62 -9.96
CA ILE A 277 -0.67 -23.87 -10.04
C ILE A 277 0.79 -23.49 -10.02
N ARG A 278 1.47 -23.69 -8.89
CA ARG A 278 2.92 -23.56 -8.81
C ARG A 278 3.54 -24.94 -8.98
N SER A 279 4.44 -25.10 -9.95
CA SER A 279 5.30 -26.30 -10.00
C SER A 279 6.18 -26.33 -8.75
N HIS A 280 6.20 -27.47 -8.09
CA HIS A 280 7.10 -27.76 -6.96
C HIS A 280 8.55 -27.86 -7.41
#